data_AF-A0AAD7N2F1-F1
#
_entry.id   AF-A0AAD7N2F1-F1
#
_cell.length_a   1.000
_cell.length_b   1.000
_cell.length_c   1.000
_cell.angle_alpha   90.00
_cell.angle_beta   90.00
_cell.angle_gamma   90.00
#
_symmetry.space_group_name_H-M   'P 1'
#
loop_
_entity.id
_entity.type
_entity.pdbx_description
1 polymer ?
#
loop_
_entity_poly.entity_id
_entity_poly.type
_entity_poly.pdbx_seq_one_letter_code
_entity_poly.pdbx_strand_id
1 'polypeptide(L)'
;MMVYFSAVISGRLIWLAAAQIVTDIGTYFSIWRCDEVLNLLSDPQALQSTYPQCVVAGVNPAAVWVAVHASARDGPLYYASALHAVNGMSLWVATLIHIVAVEFFLRADKTESSNQVRLGFVLEP
;
A
#
# COMPACT_ATOMS: atom_id res chain seq x y z
N MET A 1 -2.29 12.04 19.85
CA MET A 1 -1.56 12.60 18.69
C MET A 1 -0.52 11.62 18.11
N MET A 2 0.24 10.86 18.92
CA MET A 2 1.27 9.91 18.43
C MET A 2 0.75 8.73 17.57
N VAL A 3 -0.49 8.27 17.78
CA VAL A 3 -1.04 7.07 17.12
C VAL A 3 -1.36 7.29 15.63
N TYR A 4 -1.59 8.53 15.20
CA TYR A 4 -1.87 8.82 13.78
C TYR A 4 -0.59 8.80 12.93
N PHE A 5 0.55 9.20 13.49
CA PHE A 5 1.83 9.19 12.78
C PHE A 5 2.39 7.76 12.63
N SER A 6 2.08 6.84 13.55
CA SER A 6 2.49 5.43 13.44
C SER A 6 1.76 4.66 12.34
N ALA A 7 0.61 5.16 11.86
CA ALA A 7 -0.11 4.60 10.72
C ALA A 7 0.74 4.63 9.42
N VAL A 8 1.64 5.62 9.27
CA VAL A 8 2.54 5.71 8.12
C VAL A 8 3.61 4.64 8.16
N ILE A 9 4.23 4.42 9.33
CA ILE A 9 5.30 3.43 9.51
C ILE A 9 4.74 2.01 9.35
N SER A 10 3.64 1.72 10.05
CA SER A 10 2.95 0.43 9.93
C SER A 10 2.42 0.18 8.51
N GLY A 11 1.88 1.20 7.84
CA GLY A 11 1.49 1.16 6.44
C GLY A 11 2.63 0.71 5.54
N ARG A 12 3.85 1.24 5.72
CA ARG A 12 5.03 0.80 4.93
C ARG A 12 5.39 -0.67 5.16
N LEU A 13 5.29 -1.16 6.39
CA LEU A 13 5.56 -2.57 6.69
C LEU A 13 4.52 -3.49 6.05
N ILE A 14 3.24 -3.13 6.17
CA ILE A 14 2.13 -3.85 5.54
C ILE A 14 2.28 -3.82 4.02
N TRP A 15 2.68 -2.69 3.45
CA TRP A 15 2.88 -2.52 2.02
C TRP A 15 3.96 -3.46 1.46
N LEU A 16 5.11 -3.56 2.14
CA LEU A 16 6.19 -4.48 1.75
C LEU A 16 5.77 -5.96 1.89
N ALA A 17 5.08 -6.32 2.97
CA ALA A 17 4.59 -7.67 3.19
C ALA A 17 3.52 -8.06 2.16
N ALA A 18 2.56 -7.16 1.89
CA ALA A 18 1.49 -7.39 0.93
C ALA A 18 2.02 -7.58 -0.50
N ALA A 19 3.08 -6.86 -0.89
CA ALA A 19 3.71 -7.05 -2.19
C ALA A 19 4.23 -8.48 -2.38
N GLN A 20 4.79 -9.11 -1.34
CA GLN A 20 5.22 -10.52 -1.41
C GLN A 20 4.02 -11.47 -1.51
N ILE A 21 2.97 -11.25 -0.72
CA ILE A 21 1.75 -12.08 -0.75
C ILE A 21 1.11 -12.05 -2.15
N VAL A 22 0.98 -10.86 -2.73
CA VAL A 22 0.41 -10.67 -4.08
C VAL A 22 1.25 -11.38 -5.14
N THR A 23 2.57 -11.39 -4.97
CA THR A 23 3.50 -12.10 -5.85
C THR A 23 3.31 -13.61 -5.78
N ASP A 24 3.15 -14.15 -4.57
CA ASP A 24 2.94 -15.59 -4.36
C ASP A 24 1.58 -16.05 -4.92
N ILE A 25 0.56 -15.18 -4.90
CA ILE A 25 -0.74 -15.47 -5.52
C ILE A 25 -0.63 -15.45 -7.05
N GLY A 26 0.14 -14.51 -7.61
CA GLY A 26 0.47 -14.48 -9.04
C GLY A 26 -0.66 -14.09 -10.00
N THR A 27 -1.87 -13.80 -9.52
CA THR A 27 -3.03 -13.44 -10.36
C THR A 27 -3.35 -11.94 -10.37
N TYR A 28 -2.52 -11.11 -9.74
CA TYR A 28 -2.75 -9.68 -9.63
C TYR A 28 -2.06 -8.91 -10.74
N PHE A 29 -2.73 -7.86 -11.20
CA PHE A 29 -2.24 -6.95 -12.22
C PHE A 29 -2.58 -5.51 -11.81
N SER A 30 -1.72 -4.57 -12.15
CA SER A 30 -2.01 -3.15 -12.01
C SER A 30 -1.99 -2.45 -13.38
N ILE A 31 -2.78 -1.39 -13.50
CA ILE A 31 -2.91 -0.66 -14.76
C ILE A 31 -1.82 0.42 -14.79
N TRP A 32 -1.03 0.43 -15.86
CA TRP A 32 0.06 1.38 -16.11
C TRP A 32 -0.13 2.05 -17.46
N ARG A 33 0.43 3.25 -17.60
CA ARG A 33 0.51 3.91 -18.90
C ARG A 33 1.74 3.45 -19.66
N CYS A 34 1.66 3.42 -20.99
CA CYS A 34 2.79 3.00 -21.81
C CYS A 34 4.02 3.90 -21.66
N ASP A 35 3.86 5.20 -21.40
CA ASP A 35 4.99 6.10 -21.14
C ASP A 35 5.73 5.78 -19.83
N GLU A 36 5.00 5.34 -18.79
CA GLU A 36 5.60 4.89 -17.54
C GLU A 36 6.35 3.56 -17.72
N VAL A 37 5.76 2.64 -18.49
CA VAL A 37 6.39 1.34 -18.83
C VAL A 37 7.66 1.54 -19.64
N LEU A 38 7.65 2.43 -20.64
CA LEU A 38 8.82 2.82 -21.44
C LEU A 38 9.95 3.41 -20.58
N ASN A 39 9.60 4.15 -19.53
CA ASN A 39 10.59 4.75 -18.64
C ASN A 39 11.22 3.72 -17.67
N LEU A 40 10.46 2.70 -17.25
CA LEU A 40 10.92 1.68 -16.30
C LEU A 40 11.58 0.47 -16.97
N LEU A 41 11.18 0.13 -18.19
CA LEU A 41 11.72 -0.99 -18.96
C LEU A 41 12.63 -0.47 -20.07
N SER A 42 13.93 -0.35 -19.76
CA SER A 42 14.91 0.21 -20.69
C SER A 42 15.33 -0.73 -21.83
N ASP A 43 14.96 -2.01 -21.77
CA ASP A 43 15.26 -2.99 -22.83
C ASP A 43 14.19 -2.93 -23.95
N PRO A 44 14.56 -2.45 -25.16
CA PRO A 44 13.62 -2.33 -26.27
C PRO A 44 13.06 -3.67 -26.76
N GLN A 45 13.86 -4.75 -26.68
CA GLN A 45 13.45 -6.08 -27.14
C GLN A 45 12.43 -6.70 -26.18
N ALA A 46 12.69 -6.62 -24.87
CA ALA A 46 11.76 -7.06 -23.85
C ALA A 46 10.43 -6.27 -23.89
N LEU A 47 10.51 -4.97 -24.15
CA LEU A 47 9.33 -4.12 -24.28
C LEU A 47 8.47 -4.51 -25.49
N GLN A 48 9.08 -4.70 -26.66
CA GLN A 48 8.35 -5.08 -27.87
C GLN A 48 7.72 -6.48 -27.76
N SER A 49 8.40 -7.41 -27.09
CA SER A 49 7.88 -8.75 -26.80
C SER A 49 6.69 -8.73 -25.83
N THR A 50 6.79 -7.97 -24.74
CA THR A 50 5.85 -8.06 -23.61
C THR A 50 4.69 -7.06 -23.73
N TYR A 51 4.96 -5.87 -24.28
CA TYR A 51 4.00 -4.78 -24.41
C TYR A 51 4.03 -4.19 -25.83
N PRO A 52 3.72 -4.97 -26.88
CA PRO A 52 3.77 -4.51 -28.27
C PRO A 52 2.87 -3.28 -28.51
N GLN A 53 1.77 -3.15 -27.77
CA GLN A 53 0.85 -2.02 -27.83
C GLN A 53 1.48 -0.67 -27.45
N CYS A 54 2.61 -0.67 -26.72
CA CYS A 54 3.32 0.54 -26.33
C CYS A 54 4.32 1.05 -27.38
N VAL A 55 4.64 0.24 -28.39
CA VAL A 55 5.66 0.54 -29.42
C VAL A 55 5.08 0.66 -30.84
N VAL A 56 3.75 0.57 -30.98
CA VAL A 56 3.08 0.72 -32.28
C VAL A 56 3.29 2.14 -32.83
N ALA A 57 3.76 2.23 -34.07
CA ALA A 57 3.99 3.50 -34.74
C ALA A 57 2.68 4.32 -34.87
N GLY A 58 2.75 5.60 -34.50
CA GLY A 58 1.60 6.53 -34.58
C GLY A 58 0.67 6.54 -33.37
N VAL A 59 0.93 5.72 -32.36
CA VAL A 59 0.15 5.70 -31.11
C VAL A 59 0.80 6.62 -30.08
N ASN A 60 -0.01 7.43 -29.39
CA ASN A 60 0.46 8.25 -28.27
C ASN A 60 0.62 7.38 -27.01
N PRO A 61 1.84 7.15 -26.50
CA PRO A 61 2.06 6.30 -25.32
C PRO A 61 1.39 6.82 -24.05
N ALA A 62 1.10 8.13 -23.98
CA ALA A 62 0.40 8.74 -22.86
C ALA A 62 -1.12 8.44 -22.83
N ALA A 63 -1.69 7.97 -23.94
CA ALA A 63 -3.11 7.65 -24.06
C ALA A 63 -3.42 6.15 -23.95
N VAL A 64 -2.39 5.31 -23.91
CA VAL A 64 -2.53 3.84 -23.89
C VAL A 64 -2.22 3.29 -22.51
N TRP A 65 -3.10 2.40 -22.07
CA TRP A 65 -3.02 1.73 -20.78
C TRP A 65 -2.82 0.24 -20.96
N VAL A 66 -1.99 -0.35 -20.11
CA VAL A 66 -1.63 -1.76 -20.15
C VAL A 66 -1.67 -2.36 -18.76
N ALA A 67 -2.06 -3.63 -18.68
CA ALA A 67 -2.01 -4.38 -17.44
C ALA A 67 -0.60 -4.96 -17.26
N VAL A 68 0.06 -4.59 -16.16
CA VAL A 68 1.38 -5.09 -15.78
C VAL A 68 1.21 -6.07 -14.63
N HIS A 69 1.83 -7.24 -14.74
CA HIS A 69 1.78 -8.25 -13.68
C HIS A 69 2.41 -7.72 -12.38
N ALA A 70 1.78 -8.03 -11.25
CA ALA A 70 2.23 -7.60 -9.94
C ALA A 70 3.15 -8.66 -9.33
N SER A 71 4.47 -8.47 -9.43
CA SER A 71 5.46 -9.38 -8.87
C SER A 71 6.67 -8.66 -8.27
N ALA A 72 6.97 -8.97 -7.02
CA ALA A 72 8.13 -8.44 -6.31
C ALA A 72 9.45 -9.14 -6.68
N ARG A 73 9.41 -10.16 -7.55
CA ARG A 73 10.57 -10.99 -7.94
C ARG A 73 11.06 -10.75 -9.37
N ASP A 74 10.22 -10.21 -10.25
CA ASP A 74 10.44 -10.25 -11.70
C ASP A 74 11.08 -8.98 -12.30
N GLY A 75 11.55 -8.05 -11.45
CA GLY A 75 12.27 -6.84 -11.87
C GLY A 75 11.58 -5.53 -11.46
N PRO A 76 12.15 -4.36 -11.82
CA PRO A 76 11.72 -3.07 -11.29
C PRO A 76 10.30 -2.68 -11.70
N LEU A 77 9.89 -2.96 -12.94
CA LEU A 77 8.54 -2.68 -13.43
C LEU A 77 7.49 -3.51 -12.68
N TYR A 78 7.71 -4.82 -12.55
CA TYR A 78 6.79 -5.73 -11.87
C TYR A 78 6.75 -5.46 -10.36
N TYR A 79 7.89 -5.10 -9.76
CA TYR A 79 7.98 -4.74 -8.35
C TYR A 79 7.19 -3.45 -8.08
N ALA A 80 7.36 -2.44 -8.92
CA ALA A 80 6.56 -1.22 -8.84
C ALA A 80 5.07 -1.51 -9.02
N SER A 81 4.70 -2.41 -9.94
CA SER A 81 3.32 -2.87 -10.14
C SER A 81 2.74 -3.55 -8.90
N ALA A 82 3.51 -4.43 -8.23
CA ALA A 82 3.08 -5.08 -6.99
C ALA A 82 2.83 -4.07 -5.88
N LEU A 83 3.74 -3.10 -5.71
CA LEU A 83 3.57 -2.01 -4.76
C LEU A 83 2.37 -1.12 -5.10
N HIS A 84 2.14 -0.82 -6.38
CA HIS A 84 1.01 -0.02 -6.81
C HIS A 84 -0.33 -0.71 -6.50
N ALA A 85 -0.41 -2.03 -6.72
CA ALA A 85 -1.59 -2.84 -6.43
C ALA A 85 -1.98 -2.85 -4.94
N VAL A 86 -1.00 -2.86 -4.03
CA VAL A 86 -1.25 -2.98 -2.57
C VAL A 86 -1.30 -1.66 -1.81
N ASN A 87 -0.95 -0.52 -2.45
CA ASN A 87 -0.78 0.77 -1.78
C ASN A 87 -2.04 1.20 -1.00
N GLY A 88 -3.18 1.31 -1.68
CA GLY A 88 -4.43 1.75 -1.05
C GLY A 88 -4.88 0.84 0.08
N MET A 89 -4.85 -0.48 -0.14
CA MET A 89 -5.24 -1.47 0.87
C MET A 89 -4.34 -1.43 2.11
N SER A 90 -3.04 -1.23 1.92
CA SER A 90 -2.07 -1.18 3.03
C SER A 90 -2.34 -0.02 3.99
N LEU A 91 -2.71 1.16 3.46
CA LEU A 91 -3.07 2.33 4.25
C LEU A 91 -4.38 2.14 5.02
N TRP A 92 -5.38 1.52 4.40
CA TRP A 92 -6.65 1.21 5.06
C TRP A 92 -6.45 0.23 6.22
N VAL A 93 -5.72 -0.87 5.99
CA VAL A 93 -5.43 -1.86 7.03
C VAL A 93 -4.64 -1.22 8.18
N ALA A 94 -3.62 -0.41 7.88
CA ALA A 94 -2.87 0.30 8.90
C ALA A 94 -3.77 1.22 9.74
N THR A 95 -4.63 2.00 9.09
CA THR A 95 -5.55 2.93 9.76
C THR A 95 -6.52 2.19 10.69
N LEU A 96 -7.11 1.09 10.22
CA LEU A 96 -8.03 0.28 11.03
C LEU A 96 -7.34 -0.33 12.26
N ILE A 97 -6.12 -0.86 12.10
CA ILE A 97 -5.33 -1.38 13.23
C ILE A 97 -5.13 -0.30 14.29
N HIS A 98 -4.83 0.93 13.87
CA HIS A 98 -4.60 2.05 14.79
C HIS A 98 -5.89 2.51 15.48
N ILE A 99 -7.02 2.56 14.77
CA ILE A 99 -8.34 2.87 15.37
C ILE A 99 -8.71 1.82 16.42
N VAL A 100 -8.58 0.53 16.08
CA VAL A 100 -8.88 -0.57 17.01
C VAL A 100 -7.94 -0.53 18.23
N ALA A 101 -6.65 -0.23 18.02
CA ALA A 101 -5.69 -0.08 19.11
C ALA A 101 -6.04 1.08 20.05
N VAL A 102 -6.50 2.22 19.53
CA VAL A 102 -6.98 3.35 20.35
C VAL A 102 -8.20 2.95 21.16
N GLU A 103 -9.19 2.31 20.53
CA GLU A 103 -10.39 1.85 21.22
C GLU A 103 -10.07 0.84 22.32
N PHE A 104 -9.17 -0.10 22.06
CA PHE A 104 -8.71 -1.05 23.07
C PHE A 104 -7.97 -0.34 24.22
N PHE A 105 -7.08 0.59 23.90
CA PHE A 105 -6.37 1.40 24.90
C PHE A 105 -7.34 2.17 25.79
N LEU A 106 -8.32 2.86 25.21
CA LEU A 106 -9.33 3.61 25.97
C LEU A 106 -10.23 2.71 26.83
N ARG A 107 -10.56 1.51 26.37
CA ARG A 107 -11.34 0.53 27.16
C ARG A 107 -10.52 -0.07 28.30
N ALA A 108 -9.24 -0.37 28.05
CA ALA A 108 -8.31 -0.82 29.09
C ALA A 108 -8.14 0.28 30.16
N ASP A 109 -7.95 1.53 29.77
CA ASP A 109 -7.87 2.69 30.69
C ASP A 109 -9.18 2.94 31.45
N LYS A 110 -10.35 2.73 30.83
CA LYS A 110 -11.65 2.80 31.54
C LYS A 110 -11.85 1.67 32.56
N THR A 111 -11.07 0.59 32.46
CA THR A 111 -11.04 -0.46 33.48
C THR A 111 -10.15 -0.04 34.67
N GLU A 112 -9.24 0.93 34.47
CA GLU A 112 -8.71 1.79 35.53
C GLU A 112 -9.72 2.91 35.84
N SER A 113 -10.74 2.59 36.64
CA SER A 113 -11.43 3.59 37.46
C SER A 113 -10.49 4.29 38.49
N SER A 114 -9.17 4.23 38.35
CA SER A 114 -8.20 4.48 39.43
C SER A 114 -7.41 5.78 39.35
N ASN A 115 -7.44 6.57 38.26
CA ASN A 115 -6.75 7.88 38.28
C ASN A 115 -7.64 9.07 38.66
N GLN A 116 -8.95 8.87 38.89
CA GLN A 116 -9.74 9.86 39.65
C GLN A 116 -9.33 9.89 41.13
N VAL A 117 -8.78 8.78 41.65
CA VAL A 117 -8.26 8.71 43.03
C VAL A 117 -6.94 9.50 43.18
N ARG A 118 -6.16 9.66 42.10
CA ARG A 118 -4.84 10.31 42.17
C ARG A 118 -4.83 11.80 41.85
N LEU A 119 -5.91 12.35 41.28
CA LEU A 119 -6.03 13.78 40.92
C LEU A 119 -7.00 14.57 41.80
N GLY A 120 -7.63 13.95 42.80
CA GLY A 120 -8.40 14.66 43.83
C GLY A 120 -9.68 15.35 43.33
N PHE A 121 -10.14 15.07 42.11
CA PHE A 121 -11.43 15.55 41.65
C PHE A 121 -12.54 14.64 42.17
N VAL A 122 -13.01 14.95 43.38
CA VAL A 122 -14.25 14.45 43.95
C VAL A 122 -15.38 14.94 43.04
N LEU A 123 -16.04 14.02 42.34
CA LEU A 123 -17.38 14.28 41.83
C LEU A 123 -18.31 14.11 43.03
N GLU A 124 -18.67 15.23 43.66
CA GLU A 124 -19.78 15.26 44.63
C GLU A 124 -21.09 14.87 43.91
N PRO A 125 -22.02 14.22 44.63
CA PRO A 125 -23.17 13.52 44.06
C PRO A 125 -24.20 14.40 43.35
#